data_AF-A0A965FLP5-F1
#
_entry.id   AF-A0A965FLP5-F1
#
_cell.length_a   1.000
_cell.length_b   1.000
_cell.length_c   1.000
_cell.angle_alpha   90.00
_cell.angle_beta   90.00
_cell.angle_gamma   90.00
#
_symmetry.space_group_name_H-M   'P 1'
#
loop_
_entity.id
_entity.type
_entity.pdbx_description
1 polymer ?
#
loop_
_entity_poly.entity_id
_entity_poly.type
_entity_poly.pdbx_seq_one_letter_code
_entity_poly.pdbx_strand_id
1 'polypeptide(L)'
;MPVASSDLQSLRQSISKIGRDGNLRAMDPAAKTTATGHASLDQALGGGLARDALHEVSPQSPNDLAAATGFALGLIGRFAQERDWVWIGEEMTRHEGGRVYGPGLKNFGIDPARL
;
A
#
# COMPACT_ATOMS: atom_id res chain seq x y z
N MET A 1 -27.25 -19.77 17.08
CA MET A 1 -27.08 -19.44 18.51
C MET A 1 -26.81 -17.95 18.61
N PRO A 2 -27.69 -17.13 19.22
CA PRO A 2 -27.45 -15.70 19.37
C PRO A 2 -26.31 -15.48 20.37
N VAL A 3 -25.30 -14.69 19.99
CA VAL A 3 -24.19 -14.31 20.88
C VAL A 3 -24.71 -13.29 21.87
N ALA A 4 -24.56 -13.52 23.18
CA ALA A 4 -25.04 -12.59 24.19
C ALA A 4 -24.27 -11.26 24.14
N SER A 5 -24.93 -10.13 24.38
CA SER A 5 -24.30 -8.79 24.32
C SER A 5 -23.12 -8.63 25.28
N SER A 6 -23.11 -9.39 26.38
CA SER A 6 -22.02 -9.47 27.36
C SER A 6 -20.75 -10.09 26.77
N ASP A 7 -20.91 -11.06 25.87
CA ASP A 7 -19.80 -11.78 25.26
C ASP A 7 -19.10 -10.90 24.22
N LEU A 8 -19.87 -10.12 23.44
CA LEU A 8 -19.33 -9.13 22.51
C LEU A 8 -18.60 -7.99 23.24
N GLN A 9 -19.11 -7.54 24.38
CA GLN A 9 -18.44 -6.53 25.21
C GLN A 9 -17.13 -7.06 25.79
N SER A 10 -17.15 -8.30 26.29
CA SER A 10 -15.96 -8.98 26.82
C SER A 10 -14.91 -9.17 25.73
N LEU A 11 -15.31 -9.58 24.53
CA LEU A 11 -14.41 -9.71 23.38
C LEU A 11 -13.81 -8.37 22.97
N ARG A 12 -14.62 -7.30 22.86
CA ARG A 12 -14.13 -5.95 22.57
C ARG A 12 -13.13 -5.45 23.60
N GLN A 13 -13.38 -5.73 24.88
CA GLN A 13 -12.48 -5.35 25.97
C GLN A 13 -11.17 -6.14 25.90
N SER A 14 -11.21 -7.42 25.56
CA SER A 14 -10.02 -8.26 25.36
C SER A 14 -9.19 -7.80 24.16
N ILE A 15 -9.82 -7.51 23.01
CA ILE A 15 -9.14 -6.94 21.83
C ILE A 15 -8.49 -5.59 22.18
N SER A 16 -9.20 -4.74 22.92
CA SER A 16 -8.69 -3.42 23.34
C SER A 16 -7.49 -3.51 24.30
N LYS A 17 -7.43 -4.56 25.13
CA LYS A 17 -6.28 -4.83 26.01
C LYS A 17 -5.07 -5.30 25.21
N ILE A 18 -5.27 -6.18 24.22
CA ILE A 18 -4.21 -6.66 23.33
C ILE A 18 -3.64 -5.50 22.48
N GLY A 19 -4.50 -4.59 22.02
CA GLY A 19 -4.10 -3.47 21.18
C GLY A 19 -3.20 -2.41 21.83
N ARG A 20 -3.00 -2.43 23.17
CA ARG A 20 -2.17 -1.41 23.86
C ARG A 20 -0.67 -1.73 23.89
N ASP A 21 -0.29 -3.02 23.83
CA ASP A 21 1.12 -3.45 23.96
C ASP A 21 1.63 -4.25 22.75
N GLY A 22 0.83 -4.40 21.69
CA GLY A 22 1.16 -5.19 20.49
C GLY A 22 0.93 -4.44 19.17
N ASN A 23 1.58 -3.29 19.01
CA ASN A 23 1.83 -2.56 17.75
C ASN A 23 0.72 -2.45 16.67
N LEU A 24 -0.56 -2.57 17.01
CA LEU A 24 -1.61 -1.92 16.23
C LEU A 24 -1.61 -0.46 16.69
N ARG A 25 -0.71 0.35 16.12
CA ARG A 25 -1.01 1.79 16.04
C ARG A 25 -2.38 1.85 15.40
N ALA A 26 -3.41 2.19 16.18
CA ALA A 26 -4.65 2.66 15.57
C ALA A 26 -4.17 3.70 14.57
N MET A 27 -4.42 3.45 13.27
CA MET A 27 -4.13 4.45 12.25
C MET A 27 -4.66 5.75 12.81
N ASP A 28 -3.78 6.74 12.94
CA ASP A 28 -4.21 8.04 13.43
C ASP A 28 -5.43 8.41 12.57
N PRO A 29 -6.61 8.66 13.14
CA PRO A 29 -7.74 9.11 12.33
C PRO A 29 -7.42 10.42 11.58
N ALA A 30 -6.35 11.13 11.98
CA ALA A 30 -5.75 12.25 11.25
C ALA A 30 -4.62 11.85 10.26
N ALA A 31 -4.26 10.56 10.16
CA ALA A 31 -3.33 10.04 9.17
C ALA A 31 -3.82 10.47 7.78
N LYS A 32 -3.02 11.29 7.12
CA LYS A 32 -3.36 11.82 5.81
C LYS A 32 -3.40 10.66 4.82
N THR A 33 -4.59 10.27 4.39
CA THR A 33 -4.77 9.32 3.30
C THR A 33 -4.62 10.02 1.96
N THR A 34 -4.20 9.28 0.94
CA THR A 34 -4.17 9.75 -0.45
C THR A 34 -4.96 8.79 -1.30
N ALA A 35 -6.04 9.31 -1.91
CA ALA A 35 -6.86 8.54 -2.82
C ALA A 35 -6.04 8.02 -4.00
N THR A 36 -6.14 6.74 -4.30
CA THR A 36 -5.54 6.06 -5.47
C THR A 36 -6.16 6.53 -6.78
N GLY A 37 -7.37 7.10 -6.73
CA GLY A 37 -8.12 7.53 -7.92
C GLY A 37 -9.04 6.44 -8.45
N HIS A 38 -9.12 5.28 -7.80
CA HIS A 38 -10.08 4.23 -8.09
C HIS A 38 -11.10 4.12 -6.94
N ALA A 39 -12.32 4.60 -7.17
CA ALA A 39 -13.29 4.85 -6.11
C ALA A 39 -13.59 3.63 -5.22
N SER A 40 -13.75 2.43 -5.82
CA SER A 40 -14.01 1.20 -5.07
C SER A 40 -12.81 0.75 -4.24
N LEU A 41 -11.58 0.95 -4.73
CA LEU A 41 -10.37 0.66 -3.97
C LEU A 41 -10.21 1.66 -2.81
N ASP A 42 -10.40 2.94 -3.09
CA ASP A 42 -10.33 3.98 -2.06
C ASP A 42 -11.37 3.74 -0.96
N GLN A 43 -12.60 3.33 -1.32
CA GLN A 43 -13.62 2.95 -0.36
C GLN A 43 -13.18 1.75 0.49
N ALA A 44 -12.63 0.70 -0.13
CA ALA A 44 -12.15 -0.48 0.59
C ALA A 44 -10.98 -0.17 1.53
N LEU A 45 -10.17 0.85 1.21
CA LEU A 45 -9.04 1.33 2.01
C LEU A 45 -9.41 2.43 3.03
N GLY A 46 -10.69 2.81 3.15
CA GLY A 46 -11.10 3.87 4.08
C GLY A 46 -10.74 5.29 3.62
N GLY A 47 -10.68 5.54 2.31
CA GLY A 47 -10.41 6.82 1.68
C GLY A 47 -9.11 6.88 0.87
N GLY A 48 -8.31 5.81 0.88
CA GLY A 48 -7.07 5.68 0.12
C GLY A 48 -5.90 5.18 0.96
N LEU A 49 -4.67 5.36 0.47
CA LEU A 49 -3.47 4.87 1.12
C LEU A 49 -2.97 5.87 2.18
N ALA A 50 -2.76 5.40 3.40
CA ALA A 50 -2.18 6.19 4.48
C ALA A 50 -0.72 6.59 4.19
N ARG A 51 -0.34 7.84 4.47
CA ARG A 51 1.01 8.37 4.18
C ARG A 51 2.10 7.96 5.18
N ASP A 52 1.73 7.43 6.33
CA ASP A 52 2.60 7.03 7.45
C ASP A 52 2.55 5.51 7.68
N ALA A 53 2.23 4.75 6.64
CA ALA A 53 2.10 3.30 6.66
C ALA A 53 2.96 2.64 5.59
N LEU A 54 3.28 1.37 5.81
CA LEU A 54 3.85 0.48 4.80
C LEU A 54 2.70 -0.19 4.06
N HIS A 55 2.74 -0.14 2.73
CA HIS A 55 1.76 -0.80 1.86
C HIS A 55 2.46 -1.92 1.09
N GLU A 56 1.86 -3.10 1.10
CA GLU A 56 2.33 -4.27 0.36
C GLU A 56 1.44 -4.50 -0.87
N VAL A 57 2.07 -4.72 -2.03
CA VAL A 57 1.41 -5.10 -3.27
C VAL A 57 1.93 -6.48 -3.65
N SER A 58 1.09 -7.49 -3.49
CA SER A 58 1.45 -8.88 -3.79
C SER A 58 0.78 -9.34 -5.09
N PRO A 59 1.54 -9.81 -6.09
CA PRO A 59 0.96 -10.39 -7.29
C PRO A 59 0.30 -11.73 -6.97
N GLN A 60 -0.75 -12.09 -7.70
CA GLN A 60 -1.42 -13.39 -7.53
C GLN A 60 -0.51 -14.56 -7.93
N SER A 61 0.32 -14.37 -8.95
CA SER A 61 1.31 -15.35 -9.41
C SER A 61 2.59 -14.64 -9.90
N PRO A 62 3.71 -15.37 -10.10
CA PRO A 62 4.92 -14.78 -10.66
C PRO A 62 4.72 -14.08 -12.01
N ASN A 63 3.75 -14.55 -12.82
CA ASN A 63 3.42 -13.94 -14.11
C ASN A 63 2.75 -12.56 -13.97
N ASP A 64 2.18 -12.26 -12.80
CA ASP A 64 1.52 -10.98 -12.51
C ASP A 64 2.49 -9.95 -11.91
N LEU A 65 3.78 -10.29 -11.78
CA LEU A 65 4.79 -9.39 -11.19
C LEU A 65 4.92 -8.08 -11.98
N ALA A 66 4.80 -8.14 -13.31
CA ALA A 66 4.81 -6.95 -14.15
C ALA A 66 3.61 -6.04 -13.88
N ALA A 67 2.43 -6.60 -13.61
CA ALA A 67 1.24 -5.85 -13.26
C ALA A 67 1.36 -5.20 -11.88
N ALA A 68 1.87 -5.94 -10.87
CA ALA A 68 2.15 -5.40 -9.54
C ALA A 68 3.19 -4.28 -9.59
N THR A 69 4.25 -4.44 -10.38
CA THR A 69 5.27 -3.41 -10.61
C THR A 69 4.67 -2.17 -11.26
N GLY A 70 3.87 -2.34 -12.33
CA GLY A 70 3.18 -1.24 -13.00
C GLY A 70 2.20 -0.51 -12.09
N PHE A 71 1.48 -1.23 -11.23
CA PHE A 71 0.61 -0.64 -10.21
C PHE A 71 1.40 0.23 -9.22
N ALA A 72 2.52 -0.27 -8.70
CA ALA A 72 3.40 0.50 -7.81
C ALA A 72 3.97 1.76 -8.50
N LEU A 73 4.37 1.66 -9.77
CA LEU A 73 4.82 2.82 -10.56
C LEU A 73 3.68 3.82 -10.79
N GLY A 74 2.45 3.37 -11.02
CA GLY A 74 1.27 4.25 -11.09
C GLY A 74 1.03 5.01 -9.79
N LEU A 75 1.20 4.35 -8.63
CA LEU A 75 1.13 5.01 -7.33
C LEU A 75 2.24 6.06 -7.15
N ILE A 76 3.47 5.77 -7.57
CA ILE A 76 4.58 6.74 -7.57
C ILE A 76 4.23 7.95 -8.44
N GLY A 77 3.77 7.73 -9.69
CA GLY A 77 3.39 8.82 -10.60
C GLY A 77 2.26 9.69 -10.05
N ARG A 78 1.40 9.13 -9.21
CA ARG A 78 0.30 9.86 -8.56
C ARG A 78 0.73 10.57 -7.27
N PHE A 79 1.60 9.98 -6.46
CA PHE A 79 1.90 10.47 -5.11
C PHE A 79 3.23 11.20 -5.00
N ALA A 80 4.19 10.88 -5.86
CA ALA A 80 5.56 11.35 -5.82
C ALA A 80 5.88 12.40 -6.90
N GLN A 81 4.86 13.10 -7.42
CA GLN A 81 5.06 14.09 -8.49
C GLN A 81 6.17 15.10 -8.17
N GLU A 82 6.08 15.82 -7.06
CA GLU A 82 7.14 16.75 -6.61
C GLU A 82 7.98 16.19 -5.46
N ARG A 83 7.80 14.91 -5.10
CA ARG A 83 8.49 14.28 -3.97
C ARG A 83 9.53 13.29 -4.46
N ASP A 84 10.65 13.23 -3.75
CA ASP A 84 11.66 12.22 -4.03
C ASP A 84 11.15 10.82 -3.69
N TRP A 85 11.60 9.85 -4.45
CA TRP A 85 11.28 8.44 -4.30
C TRP A 85 12.52 7.62 -4.64
N VAL A 86 12.54 6.38 -4.17
CA VAL A 86 13.62 5.43 -4.44
C VAL A 86 13.03 4.11 -4.88
N TRP A 87 13.63 3.48 -5.88
CA TRP A 87 13.28 2.12 -6.31
C TRP A 87 14.35 1.15 -5.85
N ILE A 88 14.03 0.38 -4.83
CA ILE A 88 14.94 -0.61 -4.24
C ILE A 88 14.47 -2.00 -4.67
N GLY A 89 15.41 -2.82 -5.12
CA GLY A 89 15.14 -4.21 -5.47
C GLY A 89 16.41 -5.04 -5.32
N GLU A 90 16.24 -6.33 -5.08
CA GLU A 90 17.34 -7.29 -4.99
C GLU A 90 17.99 -7.51 -6.36
N GLU A 91 19.27 -7.84 -6.35
CA GLU A 91 20.03 -8.06 -7.58
C GLU A 91 19.50 -9.25 -8.37
N MET A 92 19.17 -10.36 -7.70
CA MET A 92 18.62 -11.56 -8.33
C MET A 92 17.25 -11.29 -8.99
N THR A 93 16.36 -10.57 -8.31
CA THR A 93 15.06 -10.19 -8.89
C THR A 93 15.24 -9.36 -10.16
N ARG A 94 16.24 -8.47 -10.20
CA ARG A 94 16.56 -7.70 -11.41
C ARG A 94 17.18 -8.55 -12.52
N HIS A 95 17.89 -9.61 -12.16
CA HIS A 95 18.48 -10.54 -13.12
C HIS A 95 17.41 -11.37 -13.83
N GLU A 96 16.41 -11.85 -13.08
CA GLU A 96 15.35 -12.72 -13.60
C GLU A 96 14.18 -11.93 -14.22
N GLY A 97 13.70 -10.90 -13.53
CA GLY A 97 12.54 -10.09 -13.93
C GLY A 97 12.88 -8.83 -14.71
N GLY A 98 14.18 -8.53 -14.88
CA GLY A 98 14.65 -7.31 -15.50
C GLY A 98 14.57 -6.08 -14.58
N ARG A 99 14.89 -4.92 -15.16
CA ARG A 99 14.82 -3.62 -14.47
C ARG A 99 13.62 -2.83 -14.97
N VAL A 100 13.15 -1.89 -14.16
CA VAL A 100 12.20 -0.88 -14.60
C VAL A 100 12.73 -0.18 -15.85
N TYR A 101 11.95 -0.21 -16.92
CA TYR A 101 12.32 0.40 -18.19
C TYR A 101 12.10 1.92 -18.12
N GLY A 102 13.20 2.67 -17.95
CA GLY A 102 13.19 4.13 -17.76
C GLY A 102 12.29 4.88 -18.75
N PRO A 103 12.42 4.72 -20.08
CA PRO A 103 11.56 5.41 -21.04
C PRO A 103 10.05 5.11 -20.86
N GLY A 104 9.70 3.91 -20.40
CA GLY A 104 8.33 3.52 -20.10
C GLY A 104 7.71 4.25 -18.90
N LEU A 105 8.52 4.82 -18.02
CA LEU A 105 8.05 5.61 -16.87
C LEU A 105 7.23 6.83 -17.26
N LYS A 106 7.47 7.38 -18.45
CA LYS A 106 6.69 8.52 -18.98
C LYS A 106 5.20 8.19 -19.08
N ASN A 107 4.84 6.93 -19.32
CA ASN A 107 3.44 6.48 -19.38
C ASN A 107 2.73 6.55 -18.02
N PHE A 108 3.50 6.61 -16.93
CA PHE A 108 3.00 6.79 -15.57
C PHE A 108 3.10 8.25 -15.09
N GLY A 109 3.53 9.18 -15.95
CA GLY A 109 3.77 10.58 -15.58
C GLY A 109 5.04 10.80 -14.77
N ILE A 110 5.97 9.83 -14.77
CA ILE A 110 7.24 9.92 -14.05
C ILE A 110 8.33 10.34 -15.03
N ASP A 111 9.12 11.36 -14.64
CA ASP A 111 10.32 11.75 -15.37
C ASP A 111 11.41 10.67 -15.19
N PRO A 112 11.90 10.02 -16.27
CA PRO A 112 12.95 9.02 -16.17
C PRO A 112 14.26 9.53 -15.58
N ALA A 113 14.51 10.84 -15.58
CA ALA A 113 15.70 11.43 -14.95
C ALA A 113 15.64 11.41 -13.40
N ARG A 114 14.50 10.99 -12.83
CA ARG A 114 14.27 10.91 -11.38
C ARG A 114 14.26 9.48 -10.83
N LEU A 115 14.52 8.48 -11.68
CA LEU A 115 14.80 7.10 -11.27
C LEU A 115 16.29 6.93 -10.96
#